data_AF-A0A3Q3GAC3-F1
#
_entry.id   AF-A0A3Q3GAC3-F1
#
_cell.length_a   1.000
_cell.length_b   1.000
_cell.length_c   1.000
_cell.angle_alpha   90.00
_cell.angle_beta   90.00
_cell.angle_gamma   90.00
#
_symmetry.space_group_name_H-M   'P 1'
#
loop_
_entity.id
_entity.type
_entity.pdbx_description
1 polymer ?
#
loop_
_entity_poly.entity_id
_entity_poly.type
_entity_poly.pdbx_seq_one_letter_code
_entity_poly.pdbx_strand_id
1 'polypeptide(L)'
;MTDGKACKVCNFTRQTSYGVVAPSLDELKKKGREFLGFSPSDSVMVVLENDGTIVEDQAYFLCLPPNTKFMLLQDRETWAPARKIDGGTAWMARDSMMLEADTIDAPGTAAPWWNLAQQLKQDLTGIVLMSEADLQSLVDAPCSELAFALGFQETKAEDFQQTLQRVLDRKEEERQSKELLQLYLKTVEKEDKQQEEESQPSQEGAGDVDLPDGMEVDSASGFMSRTLMVLKGKTSPETRLSTEDLQMVVTKGLETMQQVLGWNTARTSALLQACEAQLATRLQQIQTMQSISNTQLDDSRESNAASTEEAAEAPAQGSS
;
A
#
# COMPACT_ATOMS: atom_id res chain seq x y z
N MET A 1 32.04 -46.50 13.09
CA MET A 1 30.85 -46.22 13.93
C MET A 1 30.06 -45.19 13.17
N THR A 2 28.92 -45.56 12.57
CA THR A 2 28.09 -44.60 11.84
C THR A 2 27.40 -43.72 12.88
N ASP A 3 27.97 -42.54 13.11
CA ASP A 3 27.37 -41.52 13.96
C ASP A 3 25.95 -41.27 13.45
N GLY A 4 24.96 -41.65 14.25
CA GLY A 4 23.57 -41.56 13.85
C GLY A 4 23.18 -40.09 13.72
N LYS A 5 22.56 -39.71 12.60
CA LYS A 5 22.08 -38.34 12.42
C LYS A 5 20.85 -38.12 13.29
N ALA A 6 20.91 -37.12 14.18
CA ALA A 6 19.73 -36.69 14.93
C ALA A 6 18.76 -35.97 13.99
N CYS A 7 17.50 -36.37 14.00
CA CYS A 7 16.42 -35.87 13.16
C CYS A 7 15.15 -35.70 14.00
N LYS A 8 14.19 -34.93 13.50
CA LYS A 8 12.85 -34.84 14.08
C LYS A 8 11.83 -35.37 13.08
N VAL A 9 10.82 -36.09 13.55
CA VAL A 9 9.80 -36.72 12.70
C VAL A 9 8.41 -36.34 13.20
N CYS A 10 7.50 -35.94 12.31
CA CYS A 10 6.09 -35.70 12.64
C CYS A 10 5.15 -36.31 11.59
N ASN A 11 3.87 -36.43 11.95
CA ASN A 11 2.78 -36.80 11.03
C ASN A 11 2.19 -35.57 10.32
N PHE A 12 1.24 -35.81 9.41
CA PHE A 12 0.51 -34.76 8.68
C PHE A 12 -0.15 -33.71 9.59
N THR A 13 -0.62 -34.09 10.78
CA THR A 13 -1.30 -33.15 11.70
C THR A 13 -0.35 -32.18 12.40
N ARG A 14 0.98 -32.43 12.38
CA ARG A 14 2.03 -31.63 13.04
C ARG A 14 1.83 -31.45 14.55
N GLN A 15 0.92 -32.18 15.19
CA GLN A 15 0.60 -32.06 16.62
C GLN A 15 1.68 -32.67 17.50
N THR A 16 2.35 -33.72 17.02
CA THR A 16 3.41 -34.43 17.74
C THR A 16 4.67 -34.49 16.89
N SER A 17 5.83 -34.32 17.54
CA SER A 17 7.14 -34.45 16.91
C SER A 17 8.05 -35.31 17.77
N TYR A 18 8.68 -36.31 17.16
CA TYR A 18 9.56 -37.27 17.82
C TYR A 18 11.01 -37.03 17.39
N GLY A 19 11.94 -37.06 18.35
CA GLY A 19 13.37 -37.05 18.05
C GLY A 19 13.82 -38.46 17.67
N VAL A 20 14.42 -38.62 16.50
CA VAL A 20 14.88 -39.91 15.98
C VAL A 20 16.34 -39.78 15.58
N VAL A 21 17.16 -40.72 16.04
CA VAL A 21 18.55 -40.85 15.56
C VAL A 21 18.56 -41.93 14.49
N ALA A 22 18.88 -41.56 13.25
CA ALA A 22 18.90 -42.45 12.10
C ALA A 22 20.16 -42.22 11.24
N PRO A 23 21.00 -43.25 11.01
CA PRO A 23 22.14 -43.19 10.09
C PRO A 23 21.73 -43.29 8.61
N SER A 24 20.51 -43.73 8.30
CA SER A 24 19.98 -43.86 6.93
C SER A 24 18.52 -43.43 6.80
N LEU A 25 18.09 -43.12 5.58
CA LEU A 25 16.71 -42.77 5.25
C LEU A 25 15.76 -43.96 5.51
N ASP A 26 16.19 -45.18 5.22
CA ASP A 26 15.39 -46.38 5.51
C ASP A 26 15.20 -46.60 7.01
N GLU A 27 16.24 -46.33 7.81
CA GLU A 27 16.15 -46.39 9.26
C GLU A 27 15.28 -45.25 9.82
N LEU A 28 15.31 -44.06 9.21
CA LEU A 28 14.39 -42.97 9.54
C LEU A 28 12.93 -43.36 9.24
N LYS A 29 12.66 -43.97 8.08
CA LYS A 29 11.31 -44.48 7.73
C LYS A 29 10.85 -45.54 8.72
N LYS A 30 11.73 -46.50 9.06
CA LYS A 30 11.41 -47.57 10.01
C LYS A 30 11.10 -47.01 11.40
N LYS A 31 12.02 -46.25 12.00
CA LYS A 31 11.84 -45.66 13.34
C LYS A 31 10.69 -44.65 13.35
N GLY A 32 10.56 -43.83 12.30
CA GLY A 32 9.48 -42.87 12.15
C GLY A 32 8.11 -43.53 12.15
N ARG A 33 7.94 -44.66 11.44
CA ARG A 33 6.69 -45.45 11.50
C ARG A 33 6.41 -46.02 12.88
N GLU A 34 7.44 -46.56 13.54
CA GLU A 34 7.31 -47.11 14.90
C GLU A 34 6.85 -46.02 15.89
N PHE A 35 7.41 -44.80 15.82
CA PHE A 35 7.03 -43.69 16.70
C PHE A 35 5.68 -43.06 16.37
N LEU A 36 5.29 -43.04 15.09
CA LEU A 36 4.02 -42.46 14.63
C LEU A 36 2.85 -43.48 14.64
N GLY A 37 3.12 -44.75 14.94
CA GLY A 37 2.10 -45.80 15.02
C GLY A 37 1.57 -46.27 13.66
N PHE A 38 2.34 -46.09 12.58
CA PHE A 38 1.96 -46.57 11.25
C PHE A 38 2.16 -48.08 11.12
N SER A 39 1.34 -48.75 10.30
CA SER A 39 1.50 -50.18 10.07
C SER A 39 2.78 -50.44 9.25
N PRO A 40 3.52 -51.54 9.52
CA PRO A 40 4.73 -51.85 8.77
C PRO A 40 4.47 -52.17 7.28
N SER A 41 3.22 -52.46 6.91
CA SER A 41 2.74 -52.66 5.55
C SER A 41 2.51 -51.38 4.76
N ASP A 42 2.45 -50.23 5.43
CA ASP A 42 2.04 -48.99 4.79
C ASP A 42 3.26 -48.33 4.11
N SER A 43 3.09 -47.95 2.84
CA SER A 43 4.01 -47.06 2.14
C SER A 43 3.93 -45.67 2.74
N VAL A 44 5.09 -45.09 3.02
CA VAL A 44 5.19 -43.78 3.64
C VAL A 44 6.18 -42.94 2.85
N MET A 45 5.73 -41.76 2.44
CA MET A 45 6.53 -40.74 1.79
C MET A 45 7.20 -39.88 2.86
N VAL A 46 8.49 -39.58 2.69
CA VAL A 46 9.24 -38.70 3.58
C VAL A 46 9.41 -37.36 2.89
N VAL A 47 8.98 -36.29 3.54
CA VAL A 47 9.13 -34.93 3.04
C VAL A 47 9.77 -34.02 4.09
N LEU A 48 10.36 -32.91 3.67
CA LEU A 48 10.80 -31.86 4.58
C LEU A 48 9.58 -31.12 5.15
N GLU A 49 9.57 -30.92 6.47
CA GLU A 49 8.44 -30.25 7.12
C GLU A 49 8.33 -28.77 6.72
N ASN A 50 9.46 -28.15 6.37
CA ASN A 50 9.58 -26.72 6.06
C ASN A 50 8.92 -26.32 4.73
N ASP A 51 9.17 -27.07 3.67
CA ASP A 51 8.81 -26.69 2.29
C ASP A 51 8.15 -27.83 1.48
N GLY A 52 8.02 -29.02 2.06
CA GLY A 52 7.37 -30.15 1.40
C GLY A 52 8.23 -30.88 0.38
N THR A 53 9.53 -30.55 0.30
CA THR A 53 10.47 -31.26 -0.59
C THR A 53 10.48 -32.74 -0.25
N ILE A 54 10.20 -33.58 -1.24
CA ILE A 54 10.21 -35.03 -1.11
C ILE A 54 11.66 -35.52 -0.99
N VAL A 55 11.94 -36.35 0.03
CA VAL A 55 13.26 -36.91 0.31
C VAL A 55 13.24 -38.41 0.01
N GLU A 56 13.72 -38.77 -1.18
CA GLU A 56 13.79 -40.15 -1.64
C GLU A 56 15.22 -40.69 -1.69
N ASP A 57 16.22 -39.83 -1.77
CA ASP A 57 17.60 -40.22 -1.96
C ASP A 57 18.45 -40.10 -0.67
N GLN A 58 19.29 -41.11 -0.46
CA GLN A 58 20.13 -41.23 0.72
C GLN A 58 21.21 -40.12 0.80
N ALA A 59 21.69 -39.64 -0.36
CA ALA A 59 22.71 -38.60 -0.43
C ALA A 59 22.16 -37.26 0.08
N TYR A 60 20.97 -36.85 -0.37
CA TYR A 60 20.27 -35.66 0.09
C TYR A 60 19.96 -35.76 1.58
N PHE A 61 19.46 -36.91 2.05
CA PHE A 61 19.22 -37.12 3.48
C PHE A 61 20.47 -36.84 4.32
N LEU A 62 21.66 -37.27 3.89
CA LEU A 62 22.90 -37.07 4.65
C LEU A 62 23.38 -35.60 4.62
N CYS A 63 23.21 -34.90 3.49
CA CYS A 63 23.63 -33.51 3.32
C CYS A 63 22.81 -32.49 4.13
N LEU A 64 21.60 -32.85 4.59
CA LEU A 64 20.78 -31.96 5.40
C LEU A 64 21.45 -31.62 6.75
N PRO A 65 21.10 -30.50 7.41
CA PRO A 65 21.59 -30.22 8.75
C PRO A 65 21.20 -31.30 9.79
N PRO A 66 21.92 -31.41 10.93
CA PRO A 66 21.41 -32.17 12.07
C PRO A 66 20.14 -31.52 12.63
N ASN A 67 19.26 -32.32 13.22
CA ASN A 67 17.96 -31.95 13.76
C ASN A 67 16.92 -31.45 12.73
N THR A 68 17.13 -31.71 11.43
CA THR A 68 16.12 -31.44 10.40
C THR A 68 14.80 -32.16 10.73
N LYS A 69 13.70 -31.45 10.51
CA LYS A 69 12.34 -31.95 10.74
C LYS A 69 11.76 -32.52 9.46
N PHE A 70 11.47 -33.81 9.50
CA PHE A 70 10.84 -34.57 8.44
C PHE A 70 9.38 -34.85 8.79
N MET A 71 8.55 -34.94 7.77
CA MET A 71 7.16 -35.35 7.86
C MET A 71 6.99 -36.66 7.10
N LEU A 72 6.31 -37.62 7.73
CA LEU A 72 5.95 -38.90 7.13
C LEU A 72 4.48 -38.84 6.74
N LEU A 73 4.20 -39.09 5.47
CA LEU A 73 2.88 -39.03 4.86
C LEU A 73 2.46 -40.40 4.31
N GLN A 74 1.22 -40.81 4.56
CA GLN A 74 0.63 -42.02 3.95
C GLN A 74 0.07 -41.71 2.54
N ASP A 75 -0.24 -42.73 1.74
CA ASP A 75 -0.68 -42.62 0.32
C ASP A 75 -1.85 -41.65 0.04
N ARG A 76 -2.60 -41.22 1.06
CA ARG A 76 -3.72 -40.26 0.92
C ARG A 76 -3.45 -38.88 1.52
N GLU A 77 -2.27 -38.68 2.11
CA GLU A 77 -1.88 -37.44 2.75
C GLU A 77 -0.91 -36.66 1.85
N THR A 78 -1.12 -35.36 1.72
CA THR A 78 -0.24 -34.47 0.95
C THR A 78 0.38 -33.45 1.88
N TRP A 79 1.62 -33.05 1.63
CA TRP A 79 2.22 -31.98 2.42
C TRP A 79 1.45 -30.67 2.16
N ALA A 80 1.07 -29.98 3.23
CA ALA A 80 0.55 -28.63 3.18
C ALA A 80 1.40 -27.74 4.10
N PRO A 81 1.65 -26.47 3.75
CA PRO A 81 2.35 -25.54 4.62
C PRO A 81 1.74 -25.52 6.02
N ALA A 82 2.57 -25.45 7.06
CA ALA A 82 2.04 -25.26 8.40
C ALA A 82 1.21 -23.97 8.40
N ARG A 83 -0.09 -24.08 8.70
CA ARG A 83 -0.92 -22.93 9.09
C ARG A 83 -0.41 -22.43 10.44
N LYS A 84 0.76 -21.80 10.44
CA LYS A 84 1.13 -20.92 11.52
C LYS A 84 0.07 -19.83 11.44
N ILE A 85 -0.81 -19.81 12.42
CA ILE A 85 -1.58 -18.61 12.76
C ILE A 85 -0.53 -17.64 13.32
N ASP A 86 0.33 -17.17 12.43
CA ASP A 86 1.16 -16.02 12.62
C ASP A 86 0.42 -14.93 11.87
N GLY A 87 -0.03 -13.92 12.62
CA GLY A 87 -1.11 -13.00 12.27
C GLY A 87 -0.86 -12.08 11.06
N GLY A 88 -0.04 -12.46 10.09
CA GLY A 88 0.32 -11.66 8.93
C GLY A 88 0.20 -12.33 7.55
N THR A 89 0.01 -13.65 7.43
CA THR A 89 0.03 -14.33 6.10
C THR A 89 -1.28 -15.03 5.71
N ALA A 90 -2.33 -14.89 6.51
CA ALA A 90 -3.65 -15.51 6.27
C ALA A 90 -4.37 -15.05 4.98
N TRP A 91 -3.90 -13.99 4.32
CA TRP A 91 -4.58 -13.36 3.20
C TRP A 91 -4.28 -14.01 1.85
N MET A 92 -3.16 -14.74 1.72
CA MET A 92 -2.75 -15.38 0.47
C MET A 92 -3.51 -16.69 0.17
N ALA A 93 -4.17 -17.30 1.16
CA ALA A 93 -4.85 -18.59 1.00
C ALA A 93 -6.35 -18.46 0.68
N ARG A 94 -6.93 -17.25 0.74
CA ARG A 94 -8.37 -17.04 0.58
C ARG A 94 -8.83 -16.99 -0.88
N ASP A 95 -7.95 -16.68 -1.82
CA ASP A 95 -8.35 -16.36 -3.19
C ASP A 95 -8.48 -17.58 -4.13
N SER A 96 -8.04 -18.77 -3.72
CA SER A 96 -8.03 -19.94 -4.62
C SER A 96 -9.16 -20.96 -4.43
N MET A 97 -10.11 -20.73 -3.52
CA MET A 97 -11.31 -21.58 -3.38
C MET A 97 -12.55 -20.76 -3.06
N MET A 98 -12.89 -19.79 -3.91
CA MET A 98 -14.26 -19.27 -4.00
C MET A 98 -15.15 -20.33 -4.66
N LEU A 99 -15.53 -21.34 -3.88
CA LEU A 99 -16.83 -21.98 -4.08
C LEU A 99 -17.84 -21.01 -3.48
N GLU A 100 -18.62 -20.36 -4.34
CA GLU A 100 -19.86 -19.69 -3.95
C GLU A 100 -20.76 -20.72 -3.27
N ALA A 101 -20.66 -20.78 -1.94
CA ALA A 101 -21.66 -21.44 -1.12
C ALA A 101 -22.80 -20.43 -0.92
N ASP A 102 -23.83 -20.56 -1.73
CA ASP A 102 -25.14 -19.98 -1.48
C ASP A 102 -25.67 -20.56 -0.15
N THR A 103 -25.59 -19.77 0.92
CA THR A 103 -26.20 -20.10 2.22
C THR A 103 -27.07 -18.95 2.67
N ILE A 104 -28.21 -18.81 2.00
CA ILE A 104 -29.41 -18.24 2.61
C ILE A 104 -29.85 -19.26 3.69
N ASP A 105 -29.95 -18.80 4.94
CA ASP A 105 -30.46 -19.51 6.12
C ASP A 105 -29.49 -20.46 6.87
N ALA A 106 -28.53 -19.88 7.62
CA ALA A 106 -27.93 -20.55 8.79
C ALA A 106 -27.92 -19.60 10.01
N PRO A 107 -28.72 -19.87 11.06
CA PRO A 107 -28.68 -19.10 12.30
C PRO A 107 -27.59 -19.68 13.21
N GLY A 108 -26.39 -19.08 13.22
CA GLY A 108 -25.38 -19.45 14.21
C GLY A 108 -23.91 -19.22 13.87
N THR A 109 -23.57 -18.79 12.65
CA THR A 109 -22.23 -18.26 12.39
C THR A 109 -22.29 -16.78 12.78
N ALA A 110 -21.58 -16.39 13.84
CA ALA A 110 -21.46 -14.98 14.22
C ALA A 110 -21.13 -14.17 12.97
N ALA A 111 -21.92 -13.13 12.69
CA ALA A 111 -21.81 -12.35 11.46
C ALA A 111 -20.34 -11.97 11.23
N PRO A 112 -19.83 -12.02 9.98
CA PRO A 112 -18.40 -11.86 9.67
C PRO A 112 -17.75 -10.65 10.35
N TRP A 113 -18.52 -9.56 10.49
CA TRP A 113 -18.12 -8.32 11.15
C TRP A 113 -17.81 -8.46 12.65
N TRP A 114 -18.37 -9.44 13.36
CA TRP A 114 -18.13 -9.62 14.80
C TRP A 114 -16.67 -9.95 15.09
N ASN A 115 -16.07 -10.84 14.29
CA ASN A 115 -14.66 -11.20 14.43
C ASN A 115 -13.76 -10.00 14.10
N LEU A 116 -14.14 -9.22 13.09
CA LEU A 116 -13.44 -7.99 12.73
C LEU A 116 -13.52 -6.96 13.85
N ALA A 117 -14.67 -6.80 14.48
CA ALA A 117 -14.85 -5.91 15.62
C ALA A 117 -13.99 -6.35 16.82
N GLN A 118 -13.90 -7.67 17.10
CA GLN A 118 -13.00 -8.17 18.15
C GLN A 118 -11.52 -7.94 17.84
N GLN A 119 -11.12 -8.01 16.56
CA GLN A 119 -9.76 -7.68 16.15
C GLN A 119 -9.47 -6.18 16.34
N LEU A 120 -10.39 -5.32 15.90
CA LEU A 120 -10.25 -3.87 16.03
C LEU A 120 -10.26 -3.39 17.49
N LYS A 121 -10.92 -4.13 18.38
CA LYS A 121 -10.85 -3.87 19.82
C LYS A 121 -9.42 -4.02 20.38
N GLN A 122 -8.63 -4.93 19.83
CA GLN A 122 -7.23 -5.11 20.22
C GLN A 122 -6.31 -4.10 19.52
N ASP A 123 -6.59 -3.84 18.24
CA ASP A 123 -5.78 -2.94 17.41
C ASP A 123 -6.63 -2.21 16.35
N LEU A 124 -6.87 -0.92 16.58
CA LEU A 124 -7.59 -0.05 15.64
C LEU A 124 -6.77 0.28 14.39
N THR A 125 -5.44 0.11 14.40
CA THR A 125 -4.61 0.39 13.21
C THR A 125 -4.87 -0.60 12.08
N GLY A 126 -5.45 -1.76 12.40
CA GLY A 126 -5.87 -2.77 11.44
C GLY A 126 -6.75 -2.23 10.31
N ILE A 127 -7.56 -1.19 10.57
CA ILE A 127 -8.44 -0.51 9.59
C ILE A 127 -7.73 -0.18 8.27
N VAL A 128 -6.46 0.25 8.34
CA VAL A 128 -5.67 0.63 7.17
C VAL A 128 -5.53 -0.53 6.18
N LEU A 129 -5.35 -1.74 6.70
CA LEU A 129 -5.08 -2.95 5.93
C LEU A 129 -6.34 -3.73 5.57
N MET A 130 -7.51 -3.35 6.11
CA MET A 130 -8.77 -4.05 5.83
C MET A 130 -9.21 -3.90 4.38
N SER A 131 -9.85 -4.93 3.84
CA SER A 131 -10.51 -4.86 2.55
C SER A 131 -11.74 -3.95 2.62
N GLU A 132 -12.17 -3.41 1.49
CA GLU A 132 -13.40 -2.60 1.42
C GLU A 132 -14.63 -3.41 1.85
N ALA A 133 -14.72 -4.69 1.47
CA ALA A 133 -15.81 -5.56 1.88
C ALA A 133 -15.87 -5.78 3.40
N ASP A 134 -14.70 -5.95 4.04
CA ASP A 134 -14.63 -6.09 5.49
C ASP A 134 -15.02 -4.79 6.21
N LEU A 135 -14.56 -3.64 5.70
CA LEU A 135 -14.96 -2.32 6.22
C LEU A 135 -16.47 -2.09 6.06
N GLN A 136 -17.03 -2.42 4.90
CA GLN A 136 -18.46 -2.33 4.64
C GLN A 136 -19.27 -3.18 5.63
N SER A 137 -18.81 -4.41 5.91
CA SER A 137 -19.49 -5.29 6.88
C SER A 137 -19.54 -4.72 8.31
N LEU A 138 -18.54 -3.93 8.72
CA LEU A 138 -18.50 -3.25 10.02
C LEU A 138 -19.39 -2.00 10.04
N VAL A 139 -19.50 -1.30 8.91
CA VAL A 139 -20.39 -0.15 8.77
C VAL A 139 -21.86 -0.59 8.77
N ASP A 140 -22.17 -1.69 8.11
CA ASP A 140 -23.54 -2.24 8.04
C ASP A 140 -23.96 -2.98 9.32
N ALA A 141 -23.03 -3.17 10.27
CA ALA A 141 -23.31 -3.83 11.54
C ALA A 141 -24.30 -3.01 12.39
N PRO A 142 -25.19 -3.66 13.17
CA PRO A 142 -26.04 -2.96 14.12
C PRO A 142 -25.19 -2.19 15.15
N CYS A 143 -25.38 -0.88 15.24
CA CYS A 143 -24.56 0.00 16.08
C CYS A 143 -24.48 -0.46 17.55
N SER A 144 -25.60 -0.87 18.14
CA SER A 144 -25.66 -1.31 19.54
C SER A 144 -24.85 -2.60 19.78
N GLU A 145 -24.87 -3.55 18.83
CA GLU A 145 -24.09 -4.79 18.92
C GLU A 145 -22.61 -4.54 18.66
N LEU A 146 -22.29 -3.64 17.73
CA LEU A 146 -20.92 -3.22 17.45
C LEU A 146 -20.30 -2.48 18.63
N ALA A 147 -21.06 -1.60 19.28
CA ALA A 147 -20.66 -0.92 20.52
C ALA A 147 -20.31 -1.93 21.60
N PHE A 148 -21.14 -2.95 21.79
CA PHE A 148 -20.88 -4.03 22.74
C PHE A 148 -19.63 -4.84 22.35
N ALA A 149 -19.47 -5.19 21.08
CA ALA A 149 -18.32 -5.94 20.58
C ALA A 149 -17.00 -5.21 20.83
N LEU A 150 -16.94 -3.91 20.50
CA LEU A 150 -15.78 -3.05 20.68
C LEU A 150 -15.57 -2.62 22.14
N GLY A 151 -16.60 -2.69 22.98
CA GLY A 151 -16.59 -2.14 24.34
C GLY A 151 -16.69 -0.61 24.36
N PHE A 152 -17.35 -0.02 23.37
CA PHE A 152 -17.61 1.40 23.26
C PHE A 152 -18.98 1.77 23.83
N GLN A 153 -19.16 3.06 24.11
CA GLN A 153 -20.50 3.63 24.27
C GLN A 153 -21.15 3.74 22.89
N GLU A 154 -22.47 3.65 22.82
CA GLU A 154 -23.23 3.64 21.55
C GLU A 154 -22.93 4.88 20.69
N THR A 155 -22.88 6.07 21.28
CA THR A 155 -22.51 7.31 20.57
C THR A 155 -21.11 7.27 19.96
N LYS A 156 -20.15 6.68 20.68
CA LYS A 156 -18.77 6.50 20.16
C LYS A 156 -18.71 5.44 19.07
N ALA A 157 -19.59 4.44 19.11
CA ALA A 157 -19.69 3.44 18.05
C ALA A 157 -20.31 4.04 16.78
N GLU A 158 -21.28 4.94 16.90
CA GLU A 158 -21.81 5.72 15.77
C GLU A 158 -20.71 6.59 15.14
N ASP A 159 -19.98 7.38 15.94
CA ASP A 159 -18.86 8.19 15.47
C ASP A 159 -17.78 7.33 14.80
N PHE A 160 -17.55 6.13 15.33
CA PHE A 160 -16.62 5.16 14.77
C PHE A 160 -17.11 4.62 13.43
N GLN A 161 -18.38 4.22 13.30
CA GLN A 161 -18.96 3.77 12.02
C GLN A 161 -18.93 4.88 10.97
N GLN A 162 -19.21 6.14 11.35
CA GLN A 162 -19.06 7.29 10.44
C GLN A 162 -17.60 7.47 9.99
N THR A 163 -16.65 7.21 10.88
CA THR A 163 -15.23 7.25 10.52
C THR A 163 -14.86 6.11 9.57
N LEU A 164 -15.35 4.89 9.80
CA LEU A 164 -15.16 3.76 8.89
C LEU A 164 -15.77 4.04 7.51
N GLN A 165 -16.96 4.62 7.44
CA GLN A 165 -17.59 5.03 6.18
C GLN A 165 -16.72 6.03 5.42
N ARG A 166 -16.20 7.06 6.09
CA ARG A 166 -15.27 8.03 5.45
C ARG A 166 -14.00 7.38 4.92
N VAL A 167 -13.46 6.38 5.62
CA VAL A 167 -12.28 5.63 5.16
C VAL A 167 -12.62 4.76 3.95
N LEU A 168 -13.80 4.13 3.95
CA LEU A 168 -14.29 3.35 2.82
C LEU A 168 -14.48 4.22 1.58
N ASP A 169 -15.15 5.36 1.72
CA ASP A 169 -15.40 6.32 0.63
C ASP A 169 -14.08 6.78 0.00
N ARG A 170 -13.08 7.07 0.83
CA ARG A 170 -11.74 7.45 0.36
C ARG A 170 -11.05 6.33 -0.41
N LYS A 171 -11.12 5.09 0.08
CA LYS A 171 -10.53 3.92 -0.61
C LYS A 171 -11.17 3.72 -1.99
N GLU A 172 -12.49 3.84 -2.05
CA GLU A 172 -13.23 3.73 -3.31
C GLU A 172 -12.89 4.88 -4.28
N GLU A 173 -12.77 6.13 -3.79
CA GLU A 173 -12.31 7.27 -4.60
C GLU A 173 -10.90 7.03 -5.17
N GLU A 174 -9.97 6.55 -4.34
CA GLU A 174 -8.60 6.22 -4.77
C GLU A 174 -8.60 5.14 -5.86
N ARG A 175 -9.47 4.12 -5.73
CA ARG A 175 -9.63 3.06 -6.73
C ARG A 175 -10.18 3.61 -8.05
N GLN A 176 -11.25 4.40 -8.00
CA GLN A 176 -11.88 5.02 -9.18
C GLN A 176 -10.89 5.95 -9.90
N SER A 177 -10.14 6.76 -9.16
CA SER A 177 -9.10 7.65 -9.70
C SER A 177 -8.00 6.87 -10.42
N LYS A 178 -7.52 5.78 -9.79
CA LYS A 178 -6.51 4.89 -10.40
C LYS A 178 -7.01 4.26 -11.70
N GLU A 179 -8.24 3.78 -11.73
CA GLU A 179 -8.84 3.18 -12.93
C GLU A 179 -8.95 4.20 -14.07
N LEU A 180 -9.40 5.42 -13.76
CA LEU A 180 -9.47 6.52 -14.74
C LEU A 180 -8.07 6.88 -15.30
N LEU A 181 -7.06 6.96 -14.44
CA LEU A 181 -5.68 7.24 -14.87
C LEU A 181 -5.12 6.13 -15.77
N GLN A 182 -5.42 4.87 -15.47
CA GLN A 182 -5.03 3.75 -16.33
C GLN A 182 -5.67 3.84 -17.71
N LEU A 183 -6.95 4.22 -17.78
CA LEU A 183 -7.62 4.45 -19.05
C LEU A 183 -6.97 5.61 -19.84
N TYR A 184 -6.65 6.71 -19.16
CA TYR A 184 -5.95 7.84 -19.78
C TYR A 184 -4.57 7.46 -20.33
N LEU A 185 -3.73 6.78 -19.54
CA LEU A 185 -2.42 6.32 -19.99
C LEU A 185 -2.54 5.39 -21.21
N LYS A 186 -3.50 4.47 -21.19
CA LYS A 186 -3.78 3.59 -22.32
C LYS A 186 -4.26 4.35 -23.57
N THR A 187 -4.95 5.48 -23.41
CA THR A 187 -5.30 6.34 -24.55
C THR A 187 -4.09 7.12 -25.08
N VAL A 188 -3.26 7.67 -24.20
CA VAL A 188 -2.02 8.38 -24.60
C VAL A 188 -1.08 7.43 -25.34
N GLU A 189 -0.84 6.23 -24.83
CA GLU A 189 -0.01 5.22 -25.52
C GLU A 189 -0.54 4.84 -26.91
N LYS A 190 -1.86 4.88 -27.11
CA LYS A 190 -2.46 4.62 -28.42
C LYS A 190 -2.29 5.81 -29.36
N GLU A 191 -2.44 7.04 -28.86
CA GLU A 191 -2.20 8.25 -29.64
C GLU A 191 -0.73 8.37 -30.06
N ASP A 192 0.20 8.00 -29.18
CA ASP A 192 1.64 7.98 -29.47
C ASP A 192 1.98 6.93 -30.54
N LYS A 193 1.43 5.71 -30.43
CA LYS A 193 1.59 4.67 -31.45
C LYS A 193 1.01 5.06 -32.81
N GLN A 194 -0.11 5.78 -32.83
CA GLN A 194 -0.70 6.30 -34.07
C GLN A 194 0.16 7.38 -34.71
N GLN A 195 0.84 8.23 -33.92
CA GLN A 195 1.80 9.22 -34.44
C GLN A 195 3.11 8.57 -34.93
N GLU A 196 3.56 7.49 -34.31
CA GLU A 196 4.73 6.72 -34.78
C GLU A 196 4.45 5.95 -36.08
N GLU A 197 3.24 5.39 -36.26
CA GLU A 197 2.85 4.72 -37.50
C GLU A 197 2.67 5.67 -38.70
N GLU A 198 2.30 6.95 -38.48
CA GLU A 198 2.27 7.98 -39.52
C GLU A 198 3.65 8.60 -39.84
N SER A 199 4.68 8.30 -39.03
CA SER A 199 6.01 8.93 -39.11
C SER A 199 7.14 7.93 -39.43
N GLN A 200 6.94 6.96 -40.31
CA GLN A 200 8.05 6.17 -40.87
C GLN A 200 8.63 6.80 -42.15
N PRO A 201 9.81 7.42 -42.09
CA PRO A 201 10.83 7.27 -43.11
C PRO A 201 11.93 6.35 -42.59
N SER A 202 12.21 5.31 -43.36
CA SER A 202 13.36 4.41 -43.21
C SER A 202 14.67 5.15 -42.99
N GLN A 203 15.41 4.86 -41.91
CA GLN A 203 16.87 4.62 -41.97
C GLN A 203 17.48 4.09 -40.66
N GLU A 204 18.41 3.15 -40.83
CA GLU A 204 19.35 2.59 -39.86
C GLU A 204 20.23 3.67 -39.20
N GLY A 205 20.64 3.41 -37.96
CA GLY A 205 21.75 4.14 -37.34
C GLY A 205 21.91 3.86 -35.85
N ALA A 206 22.81 2.93 -35.52
CA ALA A 206 23.25 2.66 -34.16
C ALA A 206 23.91 3.91 -33.52
N GLY A 207 23.69 4.11 -32.22
CA GLY A 207 24.34 5.18 -31.46
C GLY A 207 24.09 5.00 -29.96
N ASP A 208 24.95 4.21 -29.33
CA ASP A 208 25.20 4.16 -27.89
C ASP A 208 25.53 5.56 -27.34
N VAL A 209 24.78 6.06 -26.35
CA VAL A 209 25.16 7.24 -25.56
C VAL A 209 24.72 7.08 -24.11
N ASP A 210 25.74 6.96 -23.27
CA ASP A 210 25.82 7.02 -21.82
C ASP A 210 24.99 8.18 -21.21
N LEU A 211 24.26 7.93 -20.11
CA LEU A 211 23.49 8.94 -19.37
C LEU A 211 24.36 9.59 -18.27
N PRO A 212 24.59 10.92 -18.32
CA PRO A 212 24.79 11.70 -17.12
C PRO A 212 23.50 12.44 -16.74
N ASP A 213 23.04 12.21 -15.51
CA ASP A 213 22.00 12.98 -14.82
C ASP A 213 22.53 14.40 -14.54
N GLY A 214 22.45 15.26 -15.55
CA GLY A 214 22.79 16.67 -15.51
C GLY A 214 21.55 17.48 -15.85
N MET A 215 21.18 18.39 -14.95
CA MET A 215 20.10 19.36 -15.15
C MET A 215 20.46 20.27 -16.33
N GLU A 216 20.15 19.84 -17.55
CA GLU A 216 20.41 20.62 -18.76
C GLU A 216 19.46 21.81 -18.81
N VAL A 217 19.99 22.97 -18.47
CA VAL A 217 19.36 24.26 -18.74
C VAL A 217 19.70 24.60 -20.18
N ASP A 218 18.69 24.85 -21.01
CA ASP A 218 18.92 25.25 -22.39
C ASP A 218 19.61 26.62 -22.38
N SER A 219 20.92 26.62 -22.65
CA SER A 219 21.80 27.79 -22.49
C SER A 219 21.41 28.94 -23.41
N ALA A 220 20.65 28.68 -24.48
CA ALA A 220 20.16 29.68 -25.40
C ALA A 220 18.93 30.44 -24.87
N SER A 221 18.09 29.80 -24.05
CA SER A 221 16.82 30.36 -23.60
C SER A 221 16.78 30.69 -22.10
N GLY A 222 17.63 30.02 -21.32
CA GLY A 222 17.69 30.14 -19.86
C GLY A 222 16.53 29.44 -19.13
N PHE A 223 15.75 28.62 -19.85
CA PHE A 223 14.72 27.78 -19.28
C PHE A 223 15.24 26.37 -19.06
N MET A 224 14.69 25.68 -18.06
CA MET A 224 14.88 24.24 -17.94
C MET A 224 14.24 23.53 -19.14
N SER A 225 14.86 22.45 -19.62
CA SER A 225 14.33 21.61 -20.71
C SER A 225 12.88 21.16 -20.45
N ARG A 226 12.56 20.85 -19.19
CA ARG A 226 11.19 20.52 -18.75
C ARG A 226 10.20 21.67 -18.99
N THR A 227 10.58 22.90 -18.65
CA THR A 227 9.72 24.09 -18.79
C THR A 227 9.39 24.33 -20.27
N LEU A 228 10.38 24.19 -21.15
CA LEU A 228 10.16 24.30 -22.60
C LEU A 228 9.27 23.19 -23.16
N MET A 229 9.44 21.95 -22.69
CA MET A 229 8.61 20.82 -23.10
C MET A 229 7.14 21.04 -22.71
N VAL A 230 6.88 21.54 -21.50
CA VAL A 230 5.52 21.87 -21.03
C VAL A 230 4.92 23.01 -21.86
N LEU A 231 5.68 24.09 -22.08
CA LEU A 231 5.23 25.24 -22.88
C LEU A 231 4.93 24.86 -24.33
N LYS A 232 5.72 23.96 -24.93
CA LYS A 232 5.53 23.52 -26.33
C LYS A 232 4.47 22.42 -26.49
N GLY A 233 3.96 21.86 -25.39
CA GLY A 233 2.93 20.82 -25.40
C GLY A 233 1.54 21.30 -25.89
N LYS A 234 0.62 20.34 -26.08
CA LYS A 234 -0.77 20.61 -26.52
C LYS A 234 -1.75 20.94 -25.37
N THR A 235 -1.28 20.93 -24.13
CA THR A 235 -2.09 21.20 -22.91
C THR A 235 -2.07 22.68 -22.53
N SER A 236 -2.83 23.09 -21.51
CA SER A 236 -2.75 24.43 -20.88
C SER A 236 -1.48 24.54 -20.01
N PRO A 237 -0.35 25.06 -20.53
CA PRO A 237 0.92 25.04 -19.81
C PRO A 237 0.91 25.88 -18.54
N GLU A 238 0.11 26.94 -18.48
CA GLU A 238 0.01 27.87 -17.35
C GLU A 238 -0.36 27.15 -16.04
N THR A 239 -1.15 26.08 -16.12
CA THR A 239 -1.57 25.31 -14.94
C THR A 239 -0.50 24.33 -14.44
N ARG A 240 0.43 23.91 -15.31
CA ARG A 240 1.39 22.82 -15.06
C ARG A 240 2.78 23.31 -14.66
N LEU A 241 3.06 24.60 -14.90
CA LEU A 241 4.30 25.24 -14.49
C LEU A 241 4.31 25.59 -13.00
N SER A 242 5.50 25.63 -12.40
CA SER A 242 5.69 26.16 -11.04
C SER A 242 5.42 27.66 -11.00
N THR A 243 5.19 28.24 -9.82
CA THR A 243 5.00 29.69 -9.68
C THR A 243 6.26 30.46 -10.12
N GLU A 244 7.44 29.90 -9.87
CA GLU A 244 8.74 30.47 -10.29
C GLU A 244 8.92 30.40 -11.81
N ASP A 245 8.59 29.27 -12.44
CA ASP A 245 8.61 29.13 -13.90
C ASP A 245 7.63 30.09 -14.57
N LEU A 246 6.41 30.22 -14.04
CA LEU A 246 5.42 31.18 -14.54
C LEU A 246 5.94 32.62 -14.47
N GLN A 247 6.53 33.00 -13.33
CA GLN A 247 7.12 34.31 -13.17
C GLN A 247 8.26 34.53 -14.16
N MET A 248 9.12 33.53 -14.39
CA MET A 248 10.19 33.61 -15.38
C MET A 248 9.66 33.81 -16.81
N VAL A 249 8.65 33.03 -17.21
CA VAL A 249 8.00 33.12 -18.54
C VAL A 249 7.39 34.50 -18.74
N VAL A 250 6.64 35.01 -17.76
CA VAL A 250 6.02 36.34 -17.80
C VAL A 250 7.09 37.45 -17.85
N THR A 251 8.14 37.34 -17.04
CA THR A 251 9.22 38.36 -16.95
C THR A 251 10.05 38.45 -18.23
N LYS A 252 10.23 37.33 -18.93
CA LYS A 252 10.96 37.28 -20.22
C LYS A 252 10.21 38.02 -21.33
N GLY A 253 8.87 38.05 -21.28
CA GLY A 253 8.04 38.85 -22.18
C GLY A 253 7.86 38.29 -23.60
N LEU A 254 7.01 38.94 -24.37
CA LEU A 254 6.50 38.46 -25.68
C LEU A 254 7.59 38.12 -26.70
N GLU A 255 8.53 39.04 -26.92
CA GLU A 255 9.51 38.94 -28.01
C GLU A 255 10.48 37.77 -27.80
N THR A 256 10.96 37.61 -26.57
CA THR A 256 11.88 36.51 -26.23
C THR A 256 11.16 35.17 -26.25
N MET A 257 9.93 35.10 -25.73
CA MET A 257 9.12 33.89 -25.75
C MET A 257 8.76 33.48 -27.19
N GLN A 258 8.58 34.45 -28.08
CA GLN A 258 8.36 34.18 -29.50
C GLN A 258 9.57 33.49 -30.13
N GLN A 259 10.78 33.97 -29.83
CA GLN A 259 12.03 33.38 -30.31
C GLN A 259 12.28 31.98 -29.74
N VAL A 260 12.06 31.80 -28.44
CA VAL A 260 12.31 30.53 -27.73
C VAL A 260 11.31 29.43 -28.15
N LEU A 261 10.04 29.79 -28.31
CA LEU A 261 8.99 28.84 -28.67
C LEU A 261 8.90 28.61 -30.18
N GLY A 262 9.42 29.54 -31.00
CA GLY A 262 9.29 29.50 -32.45
C GLY A 262 7.84 29.69 -32.92
N TRP A 263 7.02 30.37 -32.11
CA TRP A 263 5.60 30.60 -32.37
C TRP A 263 5.34 31.97 -33.01
N ASN A 264 4.13 32.18 -33.52
CA ASN A 264 3.71 33.49 -33.98
C ASN A 264 3.29 34.39 -32.81
N THR A 265 3.28 35.70 -33.04
CA THR A 265 3.00 36.71 -32.00
C THR A 265 1.62 36.53 -31.35
N ALA A 266 0.59 36.18 -32.13
CA ALA A 266 -0.76 35.99 -31.59
C ALA A 266 -0.84 34.81 -30.61
N ARG A 267 -0.22 33.67 -30.97
CA ARG A 267 -0.18 32.47 -30.12
C ARG A 267 0.66 32.70 -28.86
N THR A 268 1.83 33.32 -29.01
CA THR A 268 2.69 33.64 -27.86
C THR A 268 2.03 34.66 -26.92
N SER A 269 1.32 35.65 -27.47
CA SER A 269 0.57 36.62 -26.68
C SER A 269 -0.57 35.97 -25.90
N ALA A 270 -1.32 35.06 -26.50
CA ALA A 270 -2.38 34.33 -25.82
C ALA A 270 -1.83 33.47 -24.68
N LEU A 271 -0.70 32.79 -24.92
CA LEU A 271 0.01 32.02 -23.89
C LEU A 271 0.44 32.91 -22.71
N LEU A 272 1.07 34.06 -22.99
CA LEU A 272 1.54 34.96 -21.95
C LEU A 272 0.39 35.52 -21.11
N GLN A 273 -0.72 35.91 -21.74
CA GLN A 273 -1.91 36.36 -21.02
C GLN A 273 -2.48 35.26 -20.11
N ALA A 274 -2.51 34.01 -20.58
CA ALA A 274 -2.94 32.88 -19.75
C ALA A 274 -1.98 32.65 -18.56
N CYS A 275 -0.66 32.74 -18.79
CA CYS A 275 0.34 32.63 -17.74
C CYS A 275 0.25 33.76 -16.71
N GLU A 276 0.02 35.00 -17.16
CA GLU A 276 -0.18 36.17 -16.29
C GLU A 276 -1.43 36.03 -15.42
N ALA A 277 -2.57 35.64 -16.01
CA ALA A 277 -3.82 35.43 -15.27
C ALA A 277 -3.68 34.34 -14.20
N GLN A 278 -3.00 33.24 -14.54
CA GLN A 278 -2.76 32.14 -13.62
C GLN A 278 -1.78 32.54 -12.51
N LEU A 279 -0.72 33.28 -12.83
CA LEU A 279 0.22 33.80 -11.84
C LEU A 279 -0.46 34.77 -10.86
N ALA A 280 -1.29 35.69 -11.37
CA ALA A 280 -2.06 36.62 -10.54
C ALA A 280 -2.99 35.88 -9.57
N THR A 281 -3.67 34.83 -10.03
CA THR A 281 -4.55 34.00 -9.20
C THR A 281 -3.76 33.30 -8.09
N ARG A 282 -2.61 32.70 -8.42
CA ARG A 282 -1.76 32.03 -7.41
C ARG A 282 -1.19 33.00 -6.38
N LEU A 283 -0.74 34.19 -6.81
CA LEU A 283 -0.25 35.22 -5.90
C LEU A 283 -1.36 35.73 -4.96
N GLN A 284 -2.57 35.92 -5.47
CA GLN A 284 -3.72 36.29 -4.64
C GLN A 284 -4.04 35.22 -3.59
N GLN A 285 -4.02 33.94 -3.97
CA GLN A 285 -4.21 32.83 -3.03
C GLN A 285 -3.15 32.82 -1.92
N ILE A 286 -1.88 33.03 -2.28
CA ILE A 286 -0.78 33.12 -1.33
C ILE A 286 -1.00 34.29 -0.36
N GLN A 287 -1.40 35.47 -0.86
CA GLN A 287 -1.70 36.63 -0.02
C GLN A 287 -2.86 36.36 0.94
N THR A 288 -3.95 35.73 0.47
CA THR A 288 -5.07 35.39 1.35
C THR A 288 -4.67 34.42 2.46
N MET A 289 -3.83 33.42 2.14
CA MET A 289 -3.31 32.46 3.11
C MET A 289 -2.41 33.12 4.16
N GLN A 290 -1.55 34.05 3.72
CA GLN A 290 -0.68 34.81 4.62
C GLN A 290 -1.48 35.71 5.56
N SER A 291 -2.55 36.35 5.07
CA SER A 291 -3.45 37.15 5.91
C SER A 291 -4.11 36.30 6.99
N ILE A 292 -4.61 35.10 6.66
CA ILE A 292 -5.21 34.17 7.63
C ILE A 292 -4.19 33.75 8.70
N SER A 293 -2.98 33.39 8.28
CA SER A 293 -1.91 33.01 9.20
C SER A 293 -1.53 34.14 10.16
N ASN A 294 -1.50 35.38 9.68
CA ASN A 294 -1.20 36.55 10.52
C ASN A 294 -2.36 36.85 11.49
N THR A 295 -3.62 36.71 11.07
CA THR A 295 -4.77 36.88 11.97
C THR A 295 -4.81 35.82 13.09
N GLN A 296 -4.43 34.58 12.82
CA GLN A 296 -4.34 33.53 13.86
C GLN A 296 -3.23 33.80 14.89
N LEU A 297 -2.13 34.45 14.45
CA LEU A 297 -1.04 34.84 15.34
C LEU A 297 -1.40 36.03 16.23
N ASP A 298 -2.23 36.96 15.74
CA ASP A 298 -2.71 38.10 16.55
C ASP A 298 -3.81 37.70 17.54
N ASP A 299 -4.73 36.79 17.19
CA ASP A 299 -5.72 36.21 18.13
C ASP A 299 -5.03 35.47 19.30
N SER A 300 -3.87 34.86 19.03
CA SER A 300 -3.03 34.20 20.04
C SER A 300 -2.26 35.17 20.94
N ARG A 301 -2.13 36.44 20.53
CA ARG A 301 -1.49 37.50 21.34
C ARG A 301 -2.50 38.28 22.17
N GLU A 302 -3.69 38.55 21.66
CA GLU A 302 -4.77 39.20 22.42
C GLU A 302 -5.30 38.32 23.57
N SER A 303 -5.38 37.00 23.35
CA SER A 303 -5.73 36.02 24.41
C SER A 303 -4.69 35.93 25.54
N ASN A 304 -3.41 36.18 25.26
CA ASN A 304 -2.36 36.23 26.28
C ASN A 304 -2.31 37.57 27.03
N ALA A 305 -2.75 38.69 26.42
CA ALA A 305 -2.81 39.97 27.10
C ALA A 305 -3.95 40.02 28.13
N ALA A 306 -5.14 39.50 27.78
CA ALA A 306 -6.30 39.46 28.66
C ALA A 306 -6.09 38.60 29.93
N SER A 307 -5.21 37.59 29.87
CA SER A 307 -4.89 36.70 30.99
C SER A 307 -4.00 37.35 32.06
N THR A 308 -3.40 38.51 31.78
CA THR A 308 -2.44 39.17 32.70
C THR A 308 -3.06 40.27 33.58
N GLU A 309 -4.25 40.78 33.22
CA GLU A 309 -4.93 41.83 34.00
C GLU A 309 -5.87 41.28 35.09
N GLU A 310 -6.31 40.02 35.00
CA GLU A 310 -7.26 39.42 35.95
C GLU A 310 -6.60 38.86 37.24
N ALA A 311 -5.27 38.89 37.35
CA ALA A 311 -4.53 38.34 38.50
C ALA A 311 -4.19 39.38 39.60
N ALA A 312 -4.58 40.65 39.44
CA ALA A 312 -4.14 41.73 40.34
C ALA A 312 -5.16 42.19 41.40
N GLU A 313 -6.39 41.67 41.44
CA GLU A 313 -7.42 42.18 42.34
C GLU A 313 -8.14 41.08 43.14
N ALA A 314 -7.55 40.67 44.26
CA ALA A 314 -8.26 39.97 45.33
C ALA A 314 -7.79 40.50 46.70
N PRO A 315 -8.64 41.19 47.48
CA PRO A 315 -8.29 41.62 48.82
C PRO A 315 -8.49 40.46 49.81
N ALA A 316 -7.47 40.24 50.64
CA ALA A 316 -7.53 39.35 51.78
C ALA A 316 -8.56 39.86 52.81
N GLN A 317 -9.57 39.05 53.13
CA GLN A 317 -10.34 39.21 54.37
C GLN A 317 -10.11 37.99 55.26
N GLY A 318 -9.36 38.24 56.34
CA GLY A 318 -9.19 37.33 57.45
C GLY A 318 -9.86 37.89 58.70
N SER A 319 -10.57 36.99 59.38
CA SER A 319 -10.76 36.90 60.84
C SER A 319 -11.47 38.05 61.56
N SER A 320 -12.70 37.80 62.01
CA SER A 320 -12.99 37.43 63.41
C SER A 320 -14.45 37.01 63.58
#